data_AF-A0AAW2NNG2-F1
#
_entry.id   AF-A0AAW2NNG2-F1
#
_cell.length_a   1.000
_cell.length_b   1.000
_cell.length_c   1.000
_cell.angle_alpha   90.00
_cell.angle_beta   90.00
_cell.angle_gamma   90.00
#
_symmetry.space_group_name_H-M   'P 1'
#
loop_
_entity.id
_entity.type
_entity.pdbx_description
1 polymer ?
#
loop_
_entity_poly.entity_id
_entity_poly.type
_entity_poly.pdbx_seq_one_letter_code
_entity_poly.pdbx_strand_id
1 'polypeptide(L)'
;MPLESLAATDDIGNTALSTAAAVGNIAAATILVSKKPDLLYIKNNYDEFPVQVAALFARKDMLQYLISVTRDDFGVNPYAGLPGLGLLQYVIEADYFGAQINKHLSD
;
A
#
# COMPACT_ATOMS: atom_id res chain seq x y z
N MET A 1 -15.28 1.17 18.03
CA MET A 1 -15.00 0.28 16.89
C MET A 1 -14.33 -0.97 17.41
N PRO A 2 -14.96 -2.15 17.29
CA PRO A 2 -14.35 -3.43 17.66
C PRO A 2 -13.06 -3.70 16.86
N LEU A 3 -12.06 -4.37 17.46
CA LEU A 3 -10.79 -4.67 16.79
C LEU A 3 -10.99 -5.50 15.51
N GLU A 4 -11.98 -6.39 15.49
CA GLU A 4 -12.33 -7.23 14.33
C GLU A 4 -12.87 -6.40 13.16
N SER A 5 -13.63 -5.34 13.44
CA SER A 5 -14.17 -4.46 12.39
C SER A 5 -13.09 -3.65 11.66
N LEU A 6 -11.87 -3.55 12.19
CA LEU A 6 -10.75 -2.92 11.48
C LEU A 6 -10.29 -3.70 10.26
N ALA A 7 -10.55 -5.00 10.21
CA ALA A 7 -10.25 -5.85 9.05
C ALA A 7 -11.39 -5.89 8.03
N ALA A 8 -12.49 -5.15 8.26
CA ALA A 8 -13.56 -5.04 7.29
C ALA A 8 -13.04 -4.42 5.99
N THR A 9 -13.57 -4.90 4.87
CA THR A 9 -13.20 -4.45 3.54
C THR A 9 -14.37 -3.78 2.83
N ASP A 10 -14.06 -2.92 1.87
CA ASP A 10 -15.04 -2.47 0.88
C ASP A 10 -15.35 -3.56 -0.17
N ASP A 11 -16.16 -3.21 -1.17
CA ASP A 11 -16.62 -4.12 -2.22
C ASP A 11 -15.50 -4.69 -3.11
N ILE A 12 -14.32 -4.06 -3.11
CA ILE A 12 -13.13 -4.53 -3.85
C ILE A 12 -12.07 -5.14 -2.92
N GLY A 13 -12.41 -5.41 -1.67
CA GLY A 13 -11.52 -6.06 -0.71
C GLY A 13 -10.51 -5.11 -0.08
N ASN A 14 -10.61 -3.79 -0.28
CA ASN A 14 -9.69 -2.86 0.37
C ASN A 14 -10.06 -2.68 1.84
N THR A 15 -9.06 -2.85 2.71
CA THR A 15 -9.17 -2.42 4.11
C THR A 15 -9.05 -0.90 4.19
N ALA A 16 -9.39 -0.33 5.35
CA ALA A 16 -9.12 1.08 5.64
C ALA A 16 -7.62 1.43 5.46
N LEU A 17 -6.71 0.49 5.70
CA LEU A 17 -5.27 0.70 5.46
C LEU A 17 -4.93 0.74 3.97
N SER A 18 -5.55 -0.12 3.15
CA SER A 18 -5.41 -0.08 1.69
C SER A 18 -5.90 1.26 1.14
N THR A 19 -7.03 1.78 1.63
CA THR A 19 -7.53 3.11 1.25
C THR A 19 -6.56 4.21 1.68
N ALA A 20 -6.07 4.18 2.93
CA ALA A 20 -5.07 5.14 3.41
C ALA A 20 -3.79 5.10 2.57
N ALA A 21 -3.37 3.90 2.15
CA ALA A 21 -2.22 3.69 1.28
C ALA A 21 -2.41 4.35 -0.11
N ALA A 22 -3.57 4.14 -0.74
CA ALA A 22 -3.90 4.70 -2.05
C ALA A 22 -3.90 6.24 -2.07
N VAL A 23 -4.40 6.86 -1.00
CA VAL A 23 -4.48 8.33 -0.90
C VAL A 23 -3.23 8.97 -0.26
N GLY A 24 -2.33 8.17 0.31
CA GLY A 24 -1.11 8.65 0.97
C GLY A 24 -1.32 9.23 2.38
N ASN A 25 -2.37 8.84 3.10
CA ASN A 25 -2.66 9.34 4.44
C ASN A 25 -1.85 8.61 5.53
N ILE A 26 -0.61 9.06 5.74
CA ILE A 26 0.34 8.45 6.69
C ILE A 26 -0.17 8.48 8.13
N ALA A 27 -0.84 9.57 8.54
CA ALA A 27 -1.38 9.68 9.89
C ALA A 27 -2.43 8.60 10.18
N ALA A 28 -3.38 8.39 9.25
CA ALA A 28 -4.37 7.33 9.38
C ALA A 28 -3.71 5.95 9.34
N ALA A 29 -2.79 5.70 8.42
CA ALA A 29 -2.07 4.43 8.32
C ALA A 29 -1.32 4.10 9.63
N THR A 30 -0.66 5.10 10.24
CA THR A 30 0.05 4.93 11.51
C THR A 30 -0.87 4.50 12.66
N ILE A 31 -2.07 5.10 12.75
CA ILE A 31 -3.07 4.73 13.74
C ILE A 31 -3.61 3.32 13.49
N LEU A 32 -3.83 2.94 12.22
CA LEU A 32 -4.36 1.63 11.84
C LEU A 32 -3.35 0.53 12.13
N VAL A 33 -2.10 0.70 11.71
CA VAL A 33 -1.00 -0.27 11.93
C VAL A 33 -0.74 -0.46 13.42
N SER A 34 -0.72 0.62 14.22
CA SER A 34 -0.52 0.50 15.67
C SER A 34 -1.66 -0.24 16.38
N LYS A 35 -2.90 -0.15 15.88
CA LYS A 35 -4.05 -0.86 16.44
C LYS A 35 -4.12 -2.32 15.98
N LYS A 36 -3.81 -2.59 14.71
CA LYS A 36 -3.90 -3.94 14.12
C LYS A 36 -2.83 -4.12 13.02
N PRO A 37 -1.61 -4.57 13.38
CA PRO A 37 -0.52 -4.76 12.42
C PRO A 37 -0.86 -5.76 11.29
N ASP A 38 -1.74 -6.74 11.55
CA ASP A 38 -2.15 -7.73 10.55
C ASP A 38 -2.74 -7.09 9.27
N LEU A 39 -3.24 -5.85 9.36
CA LEU A 39 -3.75 -5.11 8.20
C LEU A 39 -2.71 -4.95 7.10
N LEU A 40 -1.42 -4.95 7.44
CA LEU A 40 -0.31 -4.91 6.48
C LEU A 40 -0.31 -6.11 5.53
N TYR A 41 -0.95 -7.21 5.91
CA TYR A 41 -0.93 -8.49 5.23
C TYR A 41 -2.29 -8.89 4.63
N ILE A 42 -3.32 -8.03 4.73
CA ILE A 42 -4.63 -8.28 4.11
C ILE A 42 -4.61 -7.79 2.67
N LYS A 43 -4.79 -8.72 1.74
CA LYS A 43 -4.88 -8.44 0.31
C LYS A 43 -6.27 -7.99 -0.08
N ASN A 44 -6.35 -7.09 -1.07
CA ASN A 44 -7.61 -6.80 -1.76
C ASN A 44 -7.96 -7.90 -2.78
N ASN A 45 -9.06 -7.73 -3.51
CA ASN A 45 -9.53 -8.69 -4.50
C ASN A 45 -8.61 -8.79 -5.74
N TYR A 46 -7.60 -7.93 -5.85
CA TYR A 46 -6.55 -7.95 -6.89
C TYR A 46 -5.24 -8.58 -6.40
N ASP A 47 -5.26 -9.24 -5.24
CA ASP A 47 -4.09 -9.82 -4.57
C ASP A 47 -3.02 -8.78 -4.15
N GLU A 48 -3.38 -7.49 -4.05
CA GLU A 48 -2.47 -6.42 -3.65
C GLU A 48 -2.49 -6.21 -2.14
N PHE A 49 -1.31 -6.15 -1.52
CA PHE A 49 -1.19 -5.66 -0.14
C PHE A 49 -1.21 -4.13 -0.13
N PRO A 50 -1.44 -3.48 1.03
CA PRO A 50 -1.37 -2.04 1.14
C PRO A 50 -0.06 -1.42 0.61
N VAL A 51 1.07 -2.14 0.70
CA VAL A 51 2.36 -1.66 0.17
C VAL A 51 2.38 -1.60 -1.37
N GLN A 52 1.81 -2.59 -2.07
CA GLN A 52 1.60 -2.52 -3.52
C GLN A 52 0.64 -1.40 -3.89
N VAL A 53 -0.45 -1.23 -3.14
CA VAL A 53 -1.42 -0.15 -3.39
C VAL A 53 -0.74 1.23 -3.28
N ALA A 54 0.12 1.46 -2.28
CA ALA A 54 0.88 2.71 -2.18
C ALA A 54 1.79 2.94 -3.41
N ALA A 55 2.41 1.88 -3.94
CA ALA A 55 3.24 1.96 -5.14
C ALA A 55 2.42 2.23 -6.40
N LEU A 56 1.30 1.52 -6.60
CA LEU A 56 0.38 1.68 -7.73
C LEU A 56 -0.10 3.13 -7.86
N PHE A 57 -0.39 3.79 -6.73
CA PHE A 57 -0.85 5.18 -6.69
C PHE A 57 0.29 6.21 -6.53
N ALA A 58 1.54 5.81 -6.76
CA ALA A 58 2.73 6.66 -6.69
C ALA A 58 2.89 7.44 -5.37
N ARG A 59 2.46 6.86 -4.24
CA ARG A 59 2.53 7.50 -2.91
C ARG A 59 3.88 7.25 -2.26
N LYS A 60 4.91 7.93 -2.73
CA LYS A 60 6.31 7.71 -2.35
C LYS A 60 6.57 7.67 -0.83
N ASP A 61 6.05 8.64 -0.07
CA ASP A 61 6.30 8.72 1.39
C ASP A 61 5.53 7.65 2.16
N MET A 62 4.30 7.37 1.72
CA MET A 62 3.50 6.26 2.26
C MET A 62 4.14 4.91 1.96
N LEU A 63 4.66 4.71 0.74
CA LEU A 63 5.36 3.50 0.35
C LEU A 63 6.58 3.28 1.23
N GLN A 64 7.40 4.30 1.46
CA GLN A 64 8.54 4.24 2.38
C GLN A 64 8.09 3.89 3.81
N TYR A 65 7.02 4.52 4.29
CA TYR A 65 6.44 4.20 5.60
C TYR A 65 6.03 2.73 5.68
N LEU A 66 5.23 2.23 4.74
CA LEU A 66 4.76 0.83 4.74
C LEU A 66 5.91 -0.16 4.62
N ILE A 67 6.94 0.13 3.80
CA ILE A 67 8.16 -0.69 3.73
C ILE A 67 8.83 -0.78 5.11
N SER A 68 8.90 0.34 5.84
CA SER A 68 9.57 0.37 7.15
C SER A 68 8.86 -0.41 8.25
N VAL A 69 7.54 -0.60 8.15
CA VAL A 69 6.72 -1.26 9.18
C VAL A 69 6.27 -2.67 8.80
N THR A 70 6.40 -3.06 7.53
CA THR A 70 5.98 -4.38 7.03
C THR A 70 7.15 -5.33 7.04
N ARG A 71 7.06 -6.36 7.88
CA ARG A 71 8.08 -7.41 7.97
C ARG A 71 7.96 -8.41 6.83
N ASP A 72 9.09 -8.89 6.35
CA ASP A 72 9.25 -9.85 5.26
C ASP A 72 9.43 -11.30 5.74
N ASP A 73 9.55 -11.50 7.06
CA ASP A 73 9.78 -12.78 7.74
C ASP A 73 8.50 -13.45 8.27
N PHE A 74 7.34 -12.82 8.06
CA PHE A 74 6.04 -13.39 8.42
C PHE A 74 5.53 -14.28 7.27
N GLY A 75 4.80 -15.37 7.57
CA GLY A 75 4.47 -16.46 6.63
C GLY A 75 3.82 -16.08 5.28
N VAL A 76 3.45 -14.82 5.08
CA VAL A 76 3.18 -14.20 3.79
C VAL A 76 4.13 -13.01 3.63
N ASN A 77 5.00 -13.07 2.60
CA ASN A 77 5.98 -12.01 2.32
C ASN A 77 5.47 -11.11 1.17
N PRO A 78 5.13 -9.83 1.44
CA PRO A 78 4.64 -8.90 0.41
C PRO A 78 5.67 -8.52 -0.65
N TYR A 79 6.93 -8.90 -0.47
CA TYR A 79 8.06 -8.57 -1.34
C TYR A 79 8.60 -9.76 -2.13
N ALA A 80 8.11 -10.97 -1.87
CA ALA A 80 8.56 -12.17 -2.55
C ALA A 80 7.60 -12.59 -3.67
N GLY A 81 8.12 -13.29 -4.69
CA GLY A 81 7.30 -13.87 -5.75
C GLY A 81 6.49 -12.84 -6.54
N LEU A 82 5.26 -13.20 -6.91
CA LEU A 82 4.35 -12.34 -7.69
C LEU A 82 4.07 -10.98 -7.00
N PRO A 83 3.78 -10.91 -5.68
CA PRO A 83 3.66 -9.63 -4.98
C PRO A 83 4.89 -8.72 -5.12
N GLY A 84 6.09 -9.29 -4.99
CA GLY A 84 7.34 -8.56 -5.17
C GLY A 84 7.55 -8.03 -6.59
N LEU A 85 7.23 -8.86 -7.60
CA LEU A 85 7.28 -8.44 -9.00
C LEU A 85 6.29 -7.31 -9.30
N GLY A 86 5.06 -7.41 -8.78
CA GLY A 86 4.06 -6.34 -8.91
C GLY A 86 4.51 -5.04 -8.25
N LEU A 87 5.11 -5.12 -7.06
CA LEU A 87 5.68 -3.95 -6.40
C LEU A 87 6.76 -3.26 -7.25
N LEU A 88 7.71 -4.03 -7.81
CA LEU A 88 8.75 -3.50 -8.68
C LEU A 88 8.17 -2.87 -9.96
N GLN A 89 7.21 -3.55 -10.59
CA GLN A 89 6.51 -3.03 -11.76
C GLN A 89 5.87 -1.68 -11.46
N TYR A 90 5.08 -1.57 -10.39
CA TYR A 90 4.40 -0.33 -10.03
C TYR A 90 5.38 0.80 -9.69
N VAL A 91 6.49 0.52 -9.01
CA VAL A 91 7.51 1.54 -8.72
C VAL A 91 8.16 2.07 -10.01
N ILE A 92 8.47 1.18 -10.97
CA ILE A 92 9.03 1.58 -12.27
C ILE A 92 8.03 2.43 -13.05
N GLU A 93 6.76 2.01 -13.10
CA GLU A 93 5.70 2.77 -13.76
C GLU A 93 5.48 4.13 -13.10
N ALA A 94 5.43 4.19 -11.77
CA ALA A 94 5.27 5.43 -11.02
C ALA A 94 6.42 6.41 -11.24
N ASP A 95 7.67 5.93 -11.35
CA ASP A 95 8.82 6.77 -11.65
C ASP A 95 8.82 7.25 -13.11
N TYR A 96 8.49 6.34 -14.05
CA TYR A 96 8.38 6.66 -15.47
C TYR A 96 7.28 7.68 -15.77
N PHE A 97 6.08 7.51 -15.20
CA PHE A 97 4.96 8.44 -15.39
C PHE A 97 5.06 9.66 -14.49
N GLY A 98 5.58 9.53 -13.27
CA GLY A 98 5.84 10.64 -12.34
C GLY A 98 6.79 11.70 -12.92
N ALA A 99 7.75 11.27 -13.75
CA ALA A 99 8.60 12.17 -14.51
C ALA A 99 7.85 12.92 -15.62
N GLN A 100 6.77 12.35 -16.20
CA GLN A 100 6.02 12.97 -17.30
C GLN A 100 4.96 13.97 -16.82
N ILE A 101 4.31 13.75 -15.67
CA ILE A 101 3.32 14.70 -15.12
C ILE A 101 3.95 16.03 -14.68
N ASN A 102 5.22 16.05 -14.27
CA ASN A 102 5.93 17.31 -13.95
C ASN A 102 6.31 18.13 -15.21
N LYS A 103 6.26 17.53 -16.40
CA LYS A 103 6.61 18.19 -17.65
C LYS A 103 5.41 18.82 -18.37
N HIS A 104 4.18 18.58 -17.94
CA HIS A 104 2.96 19.15 -18.55
C HIS A 104 2.22 20.15 -17.64
N LEU A 105 2.74 20.42 -16.44
CA LEU A 105 2.24 21.45 -15.53
C LEU A 105 3.19 22.67 -15.44
N SER A 106 4.21 22.72 -16.31
CA SER A 106 5.20 23.80 -16.36
C SER A 106 5.11 24.67 -17.62
N ASP A 107 4.09 24.48 -18.47
CA ASP A 107 3.82 25.29 -19.68
C ASP A 107 2.45 25.97 -19.59
#